data_AF-A0A0B8PDM3-F1
#
_entry.id   AF-A0A0B8PDM3-F1
#
_cell.length_a   1.000
_cell.length_b   1.000
_cell.length_c   1.000
_cell.angle_alpha   90.00
_cell.angle_beta   90.00
_cell.angle_gamma   90.00
#
_symmetry.space_group_name_H-M   'P 1'
#
loop_
_entity.id
_entity.type
_entity.pdbx_description
1 polymer ?
#
loop_
_entity_poly.entity_id
_entity_poly.type
_entity_poly.pdbx_seq_one_letter_code
_entity_poly.pdbx_strand_id
1 'polypeptide(L)'
;MVESGELKDDLLLTSLNFDDNRPSSIFSWMSSDPLLLASLTEQERLWILEELDNLRAHKNYPEYLKGLESISTSLISSFKLLPLFHHTQTIQFEEIFKGVSINAWGWPSLQDIWYFEPKN
;
A
#
# COMPACT_ATOMS: atom_id res chain seq x y z
N MET A 1 -9.70 -17.06 3.54
CA MET A 1 -10.51 -17.80 4.53
C MET A 1 -9.91 -17.53 5.88
N VAL A 2 -10.68 -16.98 6.82
CA VAL A 2 -10.31 -16.83 8.24
C VAL A 2 -11.53 -17.34 9.01
N GLU A 3 -11.56 -18.65 9.30
CA GLU A 3 -12.71 -19.28 9.97
C GLU A 3 -12.64 -19.15 11.51
N SER A 4 -11.51 -18.70 12.08
CA SER A 4 -11.32 -18.61 13.55
C SER A 4 -10.48 -17.41 14.01
N GLY A 5 -10.14 -16.46 13.14
CA GLY A 5 -9.23 -15.34 13.47
C GLY A 5 -7.74 -15.73 13.52
N GLU A 6 -7.43 -17.02 13.43
CA GLU A 6 -6.07 -17.54 13.40
C GLU A 6 -5.67 -17.88 11.97
N LEU A 7 -4.51 -17.34 11.57
CA LEU A 7 -3.90 -17.64 10.30
C LEU A 7 -3.18 -18.99 10.41
N LYS A 8 -3.55 -19.95 9.56
CA LYS A 8 -2.95 -21.30 9.58
C LYS A 8 -1.77 -21.47 8.61
N ASP A 9 -1.56 -20.48 7.76
CA ASP A 9 -0.53 -20.50 6.73
C ASP A 9 0.78 -19.91 7.26
N ASP A 10 1.90 -20.57 6.96
CA ASP A 10 3.24 -20.10 7.35
C ASP A 10 3.73 -18.91 6.51
N LEU A 11 3.14 -18.71 5.33
CA LEU A 11 3.50 -17.64 4.38
C LEU A 11 2.25 -17.07 3.72
N LEU A 12 2.14 -15.74 3.75
CA LEU A 12 1.13 -15.00 3.01
C LEU A 12 1.77 -14.22 1.86
N LEU A 13 1.20 -14.39 0.67
CA LEU A 13 1.49 -13.51 -0.46
C LEU A 13 0.34 -12.53 -0.63
N THR A 14 0.64 -11.23 -0.52
CA THR A 14 -0.35 -10.16 -0.69
C THR A 14 0.23 -9.02 -1.52
N SER A 15 -0.66 -8.26 -2.15
CA SER A 15 -0.34 -7.01 -2.83
C SER A 15 -0.94 -5.84 -2.06
N LEU A 16 -0.20 -4.74 -1.94
CA LEU A 16 -0.63 -3.53 -1.26
C LEU A 16 -0.65 -2.37 -2.25
N ASN A 17 -1.77 -1.63 -2.27
CA ASN A 17 -1.90 -0.39 -3.03
C ASN A 17 -2.63 0.65 -2.16
N PHE A 18 -2.17 1.89 -2.18
CA PHE A 18 -2.74 2.99 -1.41
C PHE A 18 -3.36 4.02 -2.34
N ASP A 19 -4.65 4.29 -2.18
CA ASP A 19 -5.41 5.16 -3.11
C ASP A 19 -5.01 6.64 -3.04
N ASP A 20 -4.57 7.14 -1.88
CA ASP A 20 -4.40 8.58 -1.67
C ASP A 20 -2.94 9.08 -1.65
N ASN A 21 -1.95 8.18 -1.81
CA ASN A 21 -0.51 8.47 -1.67
C ASN A 21 -0.16 9.31 -0.43
N ARG A 22 -0.87 9.09 0.70
CA ARG A 22 -0.63 9.80 1.96
C ARG A 22 -0.04 8.88 3.02
N PRO A 23 0.78 9.42 3.94
CA PRO A 23 1.25 8.68 5.12
C PRO A 23 0.10 8.12 5.98
N SER A 24 -1.08 8.75 5.95
CA SER A 24 -2.27 8.26 6.66
C SER A 24 -2.74 6.89 6.17
N SER A 25 -2.61 6.58 4.88
CA SER A 25 -3.00 5.26 4.35
C SER A 25 -2.05 4.16 4.82
N ILE A 26 -0.74 4.46 4.87
CA ILE A 26 0.26 3.56 5.44
C ILE A 26 -0.02 3.33 6.93
N PHE A 27 -0.28 4.39 7.69
CA PHE A 27 -0.65 4.29 9.11
C PHE A 27 -1.91 3.43 9.31
N SER A 28 -2.96 3.69 8.52
CA SER A 28 -4.21 2.95 8.61
C SER A 28 -4.00 1.48 8.31
N TRP A 29 -3.21 1.16 7.28
CA TRP A 29 -2.86 -0.22 6.97
C TRP A 29 -2.10 -0.88 8.12
N MET A 30 -1.04 -0.26 8.66
CA MET A 30 -0.27 -0.86 9.76
C MET A 30 -1.10 -1.08 11.04
N SER A 31 -2.08 -0.21 11.30
CA SER A 31 -2.90 -0.25 12.52
C SER A 31 -4.15 -1.13 12.43
N SER A 32 -4.60 -1.47 11.22
CA SER A 32 -5.91 -2.11 11.04
C SER A 32 -5.97 -3.21 9.99
N ASP A 33 -4.92 -3.43 9.20
CA ASP A 33 -4.94 -4.49 8.19
C ASP A 33 -4.99 -5.88 8.85
N PRO A 34 -6.06 -6.66 8.60
CA PRO A 34 -6.26 -7.92 9.30
C PRO A 34 -5.22 -8.98 8.93
N LEU A 35 -4.64 -8.92 7.71
CA LEU A 35 -3.64 -9.89 7.29
C LEU A 35 -2.30 -9.62 7.98
N LEU A 36 -1.87 -8.36 8.02
CA LEU A 36 -0.69 -7.94 8.76
C LEU A 36 -0.85 -8.31 10.23
N LEU A 37 -1.92 -7.86 10.90
CA LEU A 37 -2.08 -8.08 12.34
C LEU A 37 -2.27 -9.55 12.73
N ALA A 38 -2.83 -10.39 11.85
CA ALA A 38 -2.96 -11.83 12.07
C ALA A 38 -1.63 -12.59 11.84
N SER A 39 -0.70 -12.03 11.06
CA SER A 39 0.63 -12.61 10.84
C SER A 39 1.65 -12.32 11.96
N LEU A 40 1.31 -11.39 12.86
CA LEU A 40 2.16 -10.99 13.97
C LEU A 40 1.85 -11.82 15.22
N THR A 41 2.87 -12.07 16.03
CA THR A 41 2.66 -12.55 17.40
C THR A 41 1.94 -11.48 18.23
N GLU A 42 1.34 -11.88 19.35
CA GLU A 42 0.68 -10.94 20.25
C GLU A 42 1.62 -9.81 20.72
N GLN A 43 2.86 -10.14 21.05
CA GLN A 43 3.87 -9.16 21.48
C GLN A 43 4.23 -8.17 20.36
N GLU A 44 4.43 -8.66 19.13
CA GLU A 44 4.73 -7.81 17.98
C GLU A 44 3.55 -6.90 17.61
N ARG A 45 2.32 -7.43 17.74
CA ARG A 45 1.10 -6.66 17.54
C ARG A 45 0.94 -5.54 18.57
N LEU A 46 1.24 -5.81 19.83
CA LEU A 46 1.22 -4.77 20.87
C LEU A 46 2.29 -3.70 20.58
N TRP A 47 3.51 -4.15 20.26
CA TRP A 47 4.62 -3.25 19.93
C TRP A 47 4.30 -2.32 18.76
N ILE A 48 3.79 -2.84 17.64
CA ILE A 48 3.49 -1.99 16.47
C ILE A 48 2.40 -0.96 16.78
N LEU A 49 1.35 -1.35 17.53
CA LEU A 49 0.27 -0.44 17.89
C LEU A 49 0.76 0.66 18.85
N GLU A 50 1.60 0.33 19.83
CA GLU A 50 2.22 1.32 20.72
C GLU A 50 3.14 2.28 19.95
N GLU A 51 3.97 1.78 19.03
CA GLU A 51 4.84 2.64 18.21
C GLU A 51 4.04 3.56 17.29
N LEU A 52 2.95 3.08 16.70
CA LEU A 52 2.04 3.89 15.89
C LEU A 52 1.32 4.95 16.74
N ASP A 53 0.87 4.61 17.95
CA ASP A 53 0.26 5.56 18.87
C ASP A 53 1.26 6.63 19.33
N ASN A 54 2.49 6.22 19.66
CA ASN A 54 3.59 7.12 19.98
C ASN A 54 3.89 8.07 18.82
N LEU A 55 3.96 7.54 17.60
CA LEU A 55 4.19 8.33 16.39
C LEU A 55 3.08 9.37 16.18
N ARG A 56 1.82 8.95 16.31
CA ARG A 56 0.63 9.80 16.17
C ARG A 56 0.57 10.89 17.22
N ALA A 57 0.99 10.61 18.45
CA ALA A 57 0.95 11.58 19.54
C ALA A 57 2.09 12.62 19.48
N HIS A 58 3.26 12.27 18.95
CA HIS A 58 4.47 13.08 19.13
C HIS A 58 5.09 13.64 17.86
N LYS A 59 4.77 13.13 16.66
CA LYS A 59 5.38 13.60 15.41
C LYS A 59 4.37 14.28 14.52
N ASN A 60 4.76 15.44 13.99
CA ASN A 60 4.04 16.16 12.95
C ASN A 60 4.68 15.92 11.58
N TYR A 61 4.02 16.37 10.52
CA TYR A 61 4.64 16.45 9.21
C TYR A 61 5.84 17.41 9.25
N PRO A 62 7.01 17.09 8.66
CA PRO A 62 7.31 15.97 7.74
C PRO A 62 7.88 14.70 8.39
N GLU A 63 8.12 14.71 9.70
CA GLU A 63 8.80 13.62 10.43
C GLU A 63 7.94 12.35 10.54
N TYR A 64 6.64 12.51 10.29
CA TYR A 64 5.67 11.42 10.34
C TYR A 64 6.02 10.27 9.39
N LEU A 65 6.34 10.56 8.13
CA LEU A 65 6.70 9.53 7.15
C LEU A 65 7.97 8.78 7.56
N LYS A 66 8.99 9.52 8.02
CA LYS A 66 10.23 8.93 8.53
C LYS A 66 9.99 8.02 9.75
N GLY A 67 9.00 8.37 10.58
CA GLY A 67 8.55 7.51 11.67
C GLY A 67 7.94 6.20 11.18
N LEU A 68 7.03 6.26 10.20
CA LEU A 68 6.44 5.07 9.58
C LEU A 68 7.51 4.20 8.88
N GLU A 69 8.49 4.81 8.21
CA GLU A 69 9.61 4.10 7.58
C GLU A 69 10.42 3.31 8.60
N SER A 70 10.65 3.87 9.80
CA SER A 70 11.35 3.17 10.87
C SER A 70 10.57 1.93 11.33
N ILE A 71 9.25 2.04 11.49
CA ILE A 71 8.38 0.92 11.86
C ILE A 71 8.40 -0.16 10.76
N SER A 72 8.24 0.23 9.49
CA SER A 72 8.36 -0.67 8.33
C SER A 72 9.70 -1.40 8.31
N THR A 73 10.80 -0.69 8.57
CA THR A 73 12.16 -1.25 8.56
C THR A 73 12.33 -2.33 9.64
N SER A 74 11.74 -2.13 10.82
CA SER A 74 11.71 -3.14 11.88
C SER A 74 10.93 -4.38 11.46
N LEU A 75 9.77 -4.23 10.80
CA LEU A 75 9.00 -5.36 10.28
C LEU A 75 9.75 -6.14 9.19
N ILE A 76 10.48 -5.44 8.33
CA ILE A 76 11.28 -6.06 7.26
C ILE A 76 12.49 -6.80 7.86
N SER A 77 13.24 -6.15 8.75
CA SER A 77 14.44 -6.73 9.37
C SER A 77 14.13 -7.93 10.28
N SER A 78 12.91 -8.02 10.82
CA SER A 78 12.41 -9.17 11.58
C SER A 78 11.72 -10.23 10.72
N PHE A 79 11.81 -10.11 9.39
CA PHE A 79 11.21 -11.03 8.41
C PHE A 79 9.68 -11.18 8.50
N LYS A 80 8.99 -10.19 9.07
CA LYS A 80 7.51 -10.13 9.11
C LYS A 80 6.92 -9.60 7.82
N LEU A 81 7.68 -8.77 7.12
CA LEU A 81 7.37 -8.30 5.78
C LEU A 81 8.54 -8.57 4.86
N LEU A 82 8.26 -9.16 3.70
CA LEU A 82 9.24 -9.36 2.64
C LEU A 82 8.78 -8.63 1.38
N PRO A 83 9.24 -7.38 1.14
CA PRO A 83 8.93 -6.66 -0.09
C PRO A 83 9.55 -7.40 -1.28
N LEU A 84 8.73 -7.77 -2.26
CA LEU A 84 9.22 -8.46 -3.47
C LEU A 84 9.56 -7.48 -4.58
N PHE A 85 8.61 -6.63 -4.96
CA PHE A 85 8.78 -5.61 -5.98
C PHE A 85 7.67 -4.55 -5.90
N HIS A 86 7.92 -3.39 -6.49
CA HIS A 86 6.86 -2.43 -6.82
C HIS A 86 6.27 -2.78 -8.19
N HIS A 87 4.96 -3.00 -8.25
CA HIS A 87 4.31 -3.40 -9.50
C HIS A 87 4.29 -2.24 -10.50
N THR A 88 4.85 -2.46 -11.69
CA THR A 88 4.78 -1.52 -12.82
C THR A 88 3.72 -1.98 -13.79
N GLN A 89 2.71 -1.15 -14.03
CA GLN A 89 1.68 -1.43 -15.03
C GLN A 89 2.02 -0.72 -16.35
N THR A 90 1.96 -1.46 -17.45
CA THR A 90 2.03 -0.91 -18.81
C THR A 90 0.65 -1.00 -19.44
N ILE A 91 0.13 0.12 -19.92
CA ILE A 91 -1.13 0.17 -20.65
C ILE A 91 -0.85 0.72 -22.05
N GLN A 92 -1.26 -0.03 -23.07
CA GLN A 92 -1.07 0.32 -24.47
C GLN A 92 -2.43 0.68 -25.07
N PHE A 93 -2.51 1.84 -25.72
CA PHE A 93 -3.77 2.38 -26.26
C PHE A 93 -3.88 2.31 -27.78
N GLU A 94 -2.95 1.59 -28.43
CA GLU A 94 -2.73 1.64 -29.87
C GLU A 94 -2.66 3.10 -30.38
N GLU A 95 -2.60 3.35 -31.69
CA GLU A 95 -2.57 4.74 -32.19
C GLU A 95 -3.96 5.40 -32.22
N ILE A 96 -4.99 4.68 -31.77
CA ILE A 96 -6.41 5.03 -31.89
C ILE A 96 -6.82 6.12 -30.88
N PHE A 97 -6.38 5.99 -29.63
CA PHE A 97 -6.72 6.95 -28.58
C PHE A 97 -5.68 8.05 -28.46
N LYS A 98 -6.15 9.29 -28.38
CA LYS A 98 -5.37 10.50 -28.13
C LYS A 98 -5.79 11.12 -26.80
N GLY A 99 -4.95 12.01 -26.27
CA GLY A 99 -5.21 12.64 -24.96
C GLY A 99 -4.99 11.72 -23.76
N VAL A 100 -4.34 10.56 -23.95
CA VAL A 100 -4.06 9.63 -22.86
C VAL A 100 -2.99 10.21 -21.93
N SER A 101 -3.36 10.45 -20.68
CA SER A 101 -2.45 10.71 -19.57
C SER A 101 -2.78 9.79 -18.40
N ILE A 102 -1.77 9.34 -17.67
CA ILE A 102 -1.93 8.54 -16.45
C ILE A 102 -2.09 9.49 -15.26
N ASN A 103 -3.14 9.30 -14.48
CA ASN A 103 -3.40 10.07 -13.25
C ASN A 103 -2.58 9.54 -12.06
N ALA A 104 -2.69 10.20 -10.92
CA ALA A 104 -1.97 9.83 -9.70
C ALA A 104 -2.32 8.43 -9.14
N TRP A 105 -3.40 7.80 -9.62
CA TRP A 105 -3.82 6.44 -9.25
C TRP A 105 -3.34 5.36 -10.22
N GLY A 106 -2.50 5.73 -11.20
CA GLY A 106 -2.01 4.79 -12.22
C GLY A 106 -3.05 4.47 -13.31
N TRP A 107 -4.19 5.16 -13.32
CA TRP A 107 -5.25 4.97 -14.31
C TRP A 107 -5.28 6.07 -15.37
N PRO A 108 -5.77 5.80 -16.59
CA PRO A 108 -5.97 6.84 -17.60
C PRO A 108 -7.02 7.84 -17.16
N SER A 109 -6.77 9.13 -17.38
CA SER A 109 -7.78 10.18 -17.23
C SER A 109 -8.81 10.07 -18.36
N LEU A 110 -9.84 9.23 -18.18
CA LEU A 110 -10.84 8.92 -19.21
C LEU A 110 -11.54 10.16 -19.79
N GLN A 111 -11.73 11.20 -18.98
CA GLN A 111 -12.33 12.47 -19.38
C GLN A 111 -11.54 13.21 -20.49
N ASP A 112 -10.23 12.94 -20.60
CA ASP A 112 -9.33 13.61 -21.52
C ASP A 112 -9.08 12.78 -22.79
N ILE A 113 -9.60 11.55 -22.84
CA ILE A 113 -9.39 10.60 -23.92
C ILE A 113 -10.40 10.84 -25.05
N TRP A 114 -9.90 10.89 -26.28
CA TRP A 114 -10.71 10.97 -27.49
C TRP A 114 -10.10 10.12 -28.62
N TYR A 115 -10.90 9.80 -29.64
CA TYR A 115 -10.44 9.11 -30.85
C TYR A 115 -10.97 9.83 -32.10
N PHE A 116 -10.25 9.73 -33.21
CA PHE A 116 -10.77 10.06 -34.54
C PHE A 116 -10.99 8.76 -35.31
N GLU A 117 -12.12 8.63 -36.00
CA GLU A 117 -12.24 7.58 -37.02
C GLU A 117 -11.21 7.85 -38.13
N PRO A 118 -10.38 6.85 -38.50
CA PRO A 118 -9.52 6.99 -39.66
C PRO A 118 -10.40 7.20 -40.89
N LYS A 119 -10.18 8.31 -41.62
CA LYS A 119 -10.79 8.50 -42.93
C LYS A 119 -10.21 7.46 -43.89
N ASN A 120 -11.03 6.49 -44.29
CA ASN A 120 -10.75 5.58 -45.40
C ASN A 120 -10.59 6.34 -46.72
#